data_AF-A0A8J8JK59-F1
#
_entry.id   AF-A0A8J8JK59-F1
#
_cell.length_a   1.000
_cell.length_b   1.000
_cell.length_c   1.000
_cell.angle_alpha   90.00
_cell.angle_beta   90.00
_cell.angle_gamma   90.00
#
_symmetry.space_group_name_H-M   'P 1'
#
loop_
_entity.id
_entity.type
_entity.pdbx_description
1 polymer ?
#
loop_
_entity_poly.entity_id
_entity_poly.type
_entity_poly.pdbx_seq_one_letter_code
_entity_poly.pdbx_strand_id
1 'polypeptide(L)' 'MNFERKVLIGMVHLKSLPGSYLYEGNFDVVLEHAIREAKKLEQAGFDAIMIENFNDIPF' A
#
# COMPACT_ATOMS: atom_id res chain seq x y z
N MET A 1 4.83 16.90 14.16
CA MET A 1 5.87 16.23 13.34
C MET A 1 7.10 17.09 13.39
N ASN A 2 8.26 16.51 13.75
CA ASN A 2 9.52 17.24 13.73
C ASN A 2 10.08 17.18 12.30
N PHE A 3 10.18 18.32 11.62
CA PHE A 3 10.63 18.43 10.22
C PHE A 3 12.13 18.70 10.09
N GLU A 4 12.90 18.54 11.17
CA GLU A 4 14.35 18.69 11.18
C GLU A 4 15.07 17.64 10.31
N ARG A 5 14.43 16.49 10.05
CA ARG A 5 14.88 15.51 9.04
C ARG A 5 13.94 15.48 7.84
N LYS A 6 14.48 15.13 6.65
CA LYS A 6 13.66 14.90 5.46
C LYS A 6 12.60 13.83 5.75
N VAL A 7 11.35 14.14 5.42
CA VAL A 7 10.21 13.22 5.57
C VAL A 7 10.27 12.15 4.50
N LEU A 8 10.11 10.89 4.91
CA LEU A 8 9.99 9.74 4.03
C LEU A 8 8.53 9.25 4.02
N ILE A 9 7.91 9.29 2.84
CA ILE A 9 6.57 8.75 2.60
C ILE A 9 6.73 7.53 1.70
N GLY A 10 6.28 6.37 2.17
CA GLY A 10 6.40 5.11 1.45
C GLY A 10 5.12 4.79 0.69
N MET A 11 5.25 4.22 -0.51
CA MET A 11 4.09 3.83 -1.31
C MET A 11 3.71 2.38 -1.05
N VAL A 12 2.41 2.13 -0.80
CA VAL A 12 1.81 0.80 -0.73
C VAL A 12 0.94 0.61 -1.96
N HIS A 13 1.43 -0.18 -2.92
CA HIS A 13 0.65 -0.59 -4.08
C HIS A 13 -0.29 -1.73 -3.69
N LEU A 14 -1.60 -1.52 -3.80
CA LEU A 14 -2.58 -2.55 -3.52
C LEU A 14 -2.59 -3.61 -4.62
N LYS A 15 -3.01 -4.82 -4.26
CA LYS A 15 -3.51 -5.81 -5.22
C LYS A 15 -4.82 -5.31 -5.84
N SER A 16 -5.21 -5.91 -6.96
CA SER A 16 -6.47 -5.61 -7.66
C SER A 16 -7.65 -5.61 -6.68
N LEU A 17 -8.46 -4.56 -6.72
CA LEU A 17 -9.59 -4.35 -5.81
C LEU A 17 -10.89 -4.94 -6.37
N PRO A 18 -11.93 -5.15 -5.54
CA PRO A 18 -13.26 -5.51 -6.02
C PRO A 18 -13.73 -4.57 -7.14
N GLY A 19 -14.10 -5.15 -8.28
CA GLY A 19 -14.47 -4.41 -9.49
C GLY A 19 -13.35 -4.32 -10.54
N SER A 20 -12.11 -4.64 -10.18
CA SER A 20 -10.99 -4.74 -11.12
C SER A 20 -11.04 -6.05 -11.92
N TYR A 21 -10.58 -6.02 -13.19
CA TYR A 21 -10.51 -7.20 -14.07
C TYR A 21 -9.66 -8.32 -13.47
N LEU A 22 -8.59 -7.96 -12.74
CA LEU A 22 -7.67 -8.91 -12.11
C LEU A 22 -8.00 -9.18 -10.64
N TYR A 23 -9.20 -8.86 -10.17
CA TYR A 23 -9.60 -9.19 -8.81
C TYR A 23 -9.79 -10.69 -8.63
N GLU A 24 -9.05 -11.29 -7.69
CA GLU A 24 -9.06 -12.73 -7.42
C GLU A 24 -10.23 -13.19 -6.53
N GLY A 25 -11.19 -12.31 -6.21
CA GLY A 25 -12.39 -12.66 -5.45
C GLY A 25 -12.23 -12.73 -3.93
N ASN A 26 -11.06 -12.36 -3.40
CA ASN A 26 -10.79 -12.34 -1.95
C ASN A 26 -10.18 -11.01 -1.50
N PHE A 27 -10.94 -10.23 -0.74
CA PHE A 27 -10.49 -8.92 -0.23
C PHE A 27 -9.49 -9.04 0.92
N ASP A 28 -9.55 -10.11 1.72
CA ASP A 28 -8.61 -10.34 2.82
C ASP A 28 -7.18 -10.47 2.30
N VAL A 29 -6.97 -11.07 1.13
CA VAL A 29 -5.66 -11.13 0.47
C VAL A 29 -5.12 -9.74 0.13
N VAL A 30 -5.97 -8.81 -0.30
CA VAL A 30 -5.58 -7.42 -0.58
C VAL A 30 -5.20 -6.72 0.72
N LEU A 31 -5.98 -6.91 1.78
CA LEU A 31 -5.73 -6.31 3.09
C LEU A 31 -4.44 -6.85 3.73
N GLU A 32 -4.24 -8.16 3.73
CA GLU A 32 -3.02 -8.80 4.22
C GLU A 32 -1.78 -8.32 3.47
N HIS A 33 -1.89 -8.18 2.14
CA HIS A 33 -0.83 -7.61 1.31
C HIS A 33 -0.52 -6.17 1.74
N ALA A 34 -1.52 -5.31 1.83
CA ALA A 34 -1.36 -3.90 2.20
C ALA A 34 -0.73 -3.73 3.59
N ILE A 35 -1.20 -4.51 4.58
CA ILE A 35 -0.67 -4.50 5.95
C ILE A 35 0.79 -4.95 5.97
N ARG A 36 1.14 -6.00 5.22
CA ARG A 36 2.52 -6.50 5.16
C ARG A 36 3.47 -5.48 4.55
N GLU A 37 3.08 -4.82 3.45
CA GLU A 37 3.92 -3.79 2.84
C GLU A 37 4.02 -2.53 3.72
N ALA A 38 2.92 -2.09 4.35
CA ALA A 38 2.95 -0.99 5.31
C ALA A 38 3.88 -1.27 6.51
N LYS A 39 3.84 -2.49 7.06
CA LYS A 39 4.75 -2.90 8.15
C LYS A 39 6.22 -2.89 7.74
N LYS A 40 6.55 -3.21 6.49
CA LYS A 40 7.94 -3.09 6.00
C LYS A 40 8.40 -1.63 6.00
N LEU A 41 7.54 -0.71 5.57
CA LEU A 41 7.84 0.73 5.57
C LEU A 41 7.99 1.28 6.99
N GLU A 42 7.10 0.89 7.91
CA GLU A 42 7.20 1.21 9.33
C GLU A 42 8.53 0.72 9.93
N GLN A 43 8.88 -0.56 9.72
CA GLN A 43 10.13 -1.15 10.20
C GLN A 43 11.38 -0.50 9.59
N ALA A 44 11.27 0.02 8.36
CA ALA A 44 12.34 0.77 7.69
C ALA A 44 12.45 2.24 8.17
N GLY A 45 11.57 2.69 9.06
CA GLY A 45 11.64 4.03 9.66
C GLY A 45 11.03 5.15 8.81
N PHE A 46 10.12 4.81 7.89
CA PHE A 46 9.32 5.78 7.16
C PHE A 46 8.37 6.54 8.09
N ASP A 47 8.12 7.82 7.79
CA ASP A 47 7.30 8.69 8.63
C ASP A 47 5.80 8.55 8.32
N ALA A 48 5.46 8.16 7.09
CA ALA A 48 4.08 7.98 6.63
C ALA A 48 4.01 6.98 5.48
N ILE A 49 2.77 6.56 5.17
CA ILE A 49 2.46 5.77 3.99
C ILE A 49 1.46 6.50 3.09
N MET A 50 1.58 6.26 1.79
CA MET A 50 0.60 6.60 0.77
C MET A 50 0.11 5.29 0.16
N ILE A 51 -1.19 5.19 -0.13
CA ILE A 51 -1.82 3.98 -0.67
C ILE A 51 -2.29 4.28 -2.09
N GLU A 52 -2.01 3.37 -3.01
CA GLU A 52 -2.38 3.48 -4.42
C GLU A 52 -2.98 2.15 -4.92
N ASN A 53 -4.08 2.22 -5.65
CA ASN A 53 -4.72 1.08 -6.30
C ASN A 53 -4.02 0.68 -7.62
N PHE A 54 -2.69 0.60 -7.60
CA PHE A 54 -1.84 0.44 -8.78
C PHE A 54 -2.15 -0.80 -9.64
N ASN A 55 -2.62 -1.89 -9.04
CA ASN A 55 -2.95 -3.13 -9.77
C ASN A 55 -4.40 -3.21 -10.26
N ASP A 56 -5.17 -2.13 -10.16
CA ASP A 56 -6.42 -2.03 -10.90
C ASP A 56 -6.09 -1.84 -12.39
N ILE A 57 -5.90 -2.94 -13.12
CA ILE A 57 -5.66 -2.96 -14.57
C ILE A 57 -6.88 -3.60 -15.27
N PRO A 58 -7.34 -3.14 -16.45
CA PRO A 58 -6.83 -2.04 -17.27
C PRO A 58 -7.62 -0.75 -17.03
N PHE A 59 -7.49 -0.14 -15.85
CA PHE A 59 -8.12 1.14 -15.52
C PHE A 59 -7.09 2.27 -15.54
#